data_AF-A0A9P5PCY7-F1
#
_entry.id   AF-A0A9P5PCY7-F1
#
_cell.length_a   1.000
_cell.length_b   1.000
_cell.length_c   1.000
_cell.angle_alpha   90.00
_cell.angle_beta   90.00
_cell.angle_gamma   90.00
#
_symmetry.space_group_name_H-M   'P 1'
#
loop_
_entity.id
_entity.type
_entity.pdbx_description
1 polymer ?
#
loop_
_entity_poly.entity_id
_entity_poly.type
_entity_poly.pdbx_seq_one_letter_code
_entity_poly.pdbx_strand_id
1 'polypeptide(L)'
;ARLSLPGAPNIVSLQLACLQHVFLETHARAKWLKDWLPRLENVDESFPLDSLVIGAFTDIVDSVADLFRIGIPVWFVHPWADHASVEIGCVVPPLDVDFTGNLLPIRDSDMKLDISDCNPPHPIIYSG
;
A
#
# COMPACT_ATOMS: atom_id res chain seq x y z
N ALA A 1 23.22 -27.21 12.70
CA ALA A 1 24.37 -26.32 12.40
C ALA A 1 24.07 -24.95 13.00
N ARG A 2 24.89 -24.47 13.95
CA ARG A 2 24.68 -23.18 14.62
C ARG A 2 25.23 -22.05 13.74
N LEU A 3 24.35 -21.20 13.23
CA LEU A 3 24.71 -19.93 12.59
C LEU A 3 25.01 -18.91 13.70
N SER A 4 26.20 -19.00 14.28
CA SER A 4 26.66 -18.06 15.33
C SER A 4 27.97 -17.41 14.91
N LEU A 5 27.91 -16.53 13.91
CA LEU A 5 28.87 -15.44 13.73
C LEU A 5 28.09 -14.11 13.70
N PRO A 6 28.53 -13.08 14.44
CA PRO A 6 27.92 -11.75 14.40
C PRO A 6 28.24 -11.12 13.03
N GLY A 7 27.33 -11.26 12.08
CA GLY A 7 27.54 -10.88 10.67
C GLY A 7 26.98 -11.89 9.66
N ALA A 8 26.72 -13.13 10.07
CA ALA A 8 26.06 -14.11 9.21
C ALA A 8 24.52 -13.93 9.12
N PRO A 9 23.79 -13.58 10.20
CA PRO A 9 22.34 -13.45 10.16
C PRO A 9 21.85 -12.30 9.26
N ASN A 10 22.47 -11.13 9.34
CA ASN A 10 22.11 -9.97 8.53
C ASN A 10 22.40 -10.21 7.03
N ILE A 11 23.49 -10.90 6.70
CA ILE A 11 23.80 -11.27 5.31
C ILE A 11 22.75 -12.24 4.78
N VAL A 12 22.41 -13.28 5.54
CA VAL A 12 21.37 -14.25 5.15
C VAL A 12 20.00 -13.59 5.04
N SER A 13 19.62 -12.71 5.98
CA SER A 13 18.37 -11.94 5.92
C SER A 13 18.33 -10.99 4.73
N LEU A 14 19.43 -10.31 4.41
CA LEU A 14 19.51 -9.44 3.23
C LEU A 14 19.38 -10.25 1.94
N GLN A 15 20.08 -11.38 1.83
CA GLN A 15 19.97 -12.27 0.67
C GLN A 15 18.55 -12.80 0.50
N LEU A 16 17.89 -13.18 1.60
CA LEU A 16 16.49 -13.60 1.59
C LEU A 16 15.58 -12.45 1.15
N ALA A 17 15.75 -11.25 1.68
CA ALA A 17 14.97 -10.08 1.29
C ALA A 17 15.16 -9.73 -0.20
N CYS A 18 16.39 -9.81 -0.72
CA CYS A 18 16.67 -9.64 -2.14
C CYS A 18 15.96 -10.69 -3.00
N LEU A 19 16.02 -11.97 -2.60
CA LEU A 19 15.34 -13.05 -3.31
C LEU A 19 13.81 -12.88 -3.28
N GLN A 20 13.26 -12.53 -2.11
CA GLN A 20 11.84 -12.23 -1.95
C GLN A 20 11.42 -11.07 -2.84
N HIS A 21 12.22 -10.00 -2.90
CA HIS A 21 11.95 -8.86 -3.76
C HIS A 21 11.90 -9.25 -5.24
N VAL A 22 12.92 -9.95 -5.75
CA VAL A 22 12.95 -10.39 -7.16
C VAL A 22 11.76 -11.30 -7.49
N PHE A 23 11.42 -12.22 -6.58
CA PHE A 23 10.28 -13.10 -6.75
C PHE A 23 8.96 -12.32 -6.81
N LEU A 24 8.73 -11.42 -5.85
CA LEU A 24 7.53 -10.60 -5.78
C LEU A 24 7.41 -9.65 -6.98
N GLU A 25 8.51 -9.05 -7.43
CA GLU A 25 8.54 -8.21 -8.62
C GLU A 25 8.19 -9.00 -9.89
N THR A 26 8.78 -10.18 -10.04
CA THR A 26 8.48 -11.08 -11.17
C THR A 26 7.02 -11.53 -11.15
N HIS A 27 6.51 -11.89 -9.97
CA HIS A 27 5.11 -12.26 -9.78
C HIS A 27 4.17 -11.09 -10.10
N ALA A 28 4.47 -9.88 -9.63
CA ALA A 28 3.69 -8.69 -9.91
C ALA A 28 3.64 -8.37 -11.41
N ARG A 29 4.78 -8.48 -12.12
CA ARG A 29 4.84 -8.32 -13.59
C ARG A 29 4.02 -9.38 -14.32
N ALA A 30 4.09 -10.63 -13.87
CA ALA A 30 3.26 -11.69 -14.44
C ALA A 30 1.76 -11.44 -14.22
N LYS A 31 1.37 -11.03 -13.00
CA LYS A 31 -0.02 -10.63 -12.68
C LYS A 31 -0.46 -9.44 -13.53
N TRP A 32 0.41 -8.46 -13.74
CA TRP A 32 0.17 -7.32 -14.63
C TRP A 32 -0.17 -7.75 -16.06
N LEU A 33 0.69 -8.55 -16.68
CA LEU A 33 0.48 -8.99 -18.05
C LEU A 33 -0.75 -9.89 -18.21
N LYS A 34 -1.05 -10.71 -17.20
CA LYS A 34 -2.13 -11.70 -17.28
C LYS A 34 -3.50 -11.12 -16.93
N ASP A 35 -3.58 -10.33 -15.87
CA ASP A 35 -4.84 -9.97 -15.24
C ASP A 35 -5.20 -8.49 -15.43
N TRP A 36 -4.21 -7.58 -15.41
CA TRP A 36 -4.44 -6.13 -15.39
C TRP A 36 -4.40 -5.49 -16.77
N LEU A 37 -3.41 -5.87 -17.60
CA LEU A 37 -3.26 -5.34 -18.96
C LEU A 37 -4.51 -5.58 -19.83
N PRO A 38 -5.13 -6.77 -19.83
CA PRO A 38 -6.36 -6.98 -20.60
C PRO A 38 -7.55 -6.15 -20.11
N ARG A 39 -7.58 -5.79 -18.82
CA ARG A 39 -8.65 -4.94 -18.27
C ARG A 39 -8.50 -3.50 -18.73
N LEU A 40 -7.26 -3.03 -18.87
CA LEU A 40 -6.96 -1.68 -19.34
C LEU A 40 -7.41 -1.46 -20.80
N GLU A 41 -7.36 -2.51 -21.61
CA GLU A 41 -7.83 -2.49 -23.00
C GLU A 41 -9.37 -2.49 -23.10
N ASN A 42 -10.07 -2.99 -22.07
CA ASN A 42 -11.53 -3.03 -21.99
C ASN A 42 -12.09 -1.76 -21.32
N VAL A 43 -11.92 -0.61 -22.01
CA VAL A 43 -12.19 0.75 -21.51
C VAL A 43 -13.64 0.97 -21.02
N ASP A 44 -14.59 0.17 -21.50
CA ASP A 44 -16.02 0.32 -21.20
C ASP A 44 -16.49 -0.44 -19.94
N GLU A 45 -15.66 -1.31 -19.36
CA GLU A 45 -16.02 -2.12 -18.19
C GLU A 45 -15.30 -1.64 -16.92
N SER A 46 -16.06 -1.43 -15.84
CA SER A 46 -15.50 -1.24 -14.50
C SER A 46 -15.39 -2.60 -13.81
N PHE A 47 -14.19 -2.93 -13.34
CA PHE A 47 -13.92 -4.16 -12.62
C PHE A 47 -14.08 -3.95 -11.11
N PRO A 48 -14.49 -4.98 -10.36
CA PRO A 48 -14.53 -4.90 -8.90
C PRO A 48 -13.11 -4.75 -8.33
N LEU A 49 -13.00 -4.01 -7.22
CA LEU A 49 -11.76 -3.80 -6.50
C LEU A 49 -11.19 -5.14 -5.98
N ASP A 50 -9.93 -5.44 -6.27
CA ASP A 50 -9.20 -6.59 -5.71
C ASP A 50 -8.56 -6.20 -4.37
N SER A 51 -9.22 -6.58 -3.26
CA SER A 51 -8.74 -6.32 -1.90
C SER A 51 -7.50 -7.13 -1.51
N LEU A 52 -7.08 -8.11 -2.33
CA LEU A 52 -5.85 -8.88 -2.09
C LEU A 52 -4.60 -8.15 -2.57
N VAL A 53 -4.76 -7.10 -3.39
CA VAL A 53 -3.65 -6.23 -3.78
C VAL A 53 -3.60 -5.09 -2.79
N ILE A 54 -2.39 -4.77 -2.31
CA ILE A 54 -2.18 -3.57 -1.49
C ILE A 54 -2.71 -2.38 -2.29
N GLY A 55 -2.13 -2.12 -3.47
CA GLY A 55 -2.62 -1.16 -4.44
C GLY A 55 -1.47 -0.55 -5.22
N ALA A 56 -1.73 0.55 -5.90
CA ALA A 56 -0.75 1.31 -6.67
C ALA A 56 -0.65 2.75 -6.16
N PHE A 57 0.56 3.30 -6.17
CA PHE A 57 0.81 4.71 -5.87
C PHE A 57 1.12 5.42 -7.16
N THR A 58 0.49 6.57 -7.39
CA THR A 58 0.78 7.40 -8.57
C THR A 58 0.57 8.87 -8.24
N ASP A 59 1.40 9.73 -8.83
CA ASP A 59 1.26 11.18 -8.87
C ASP A 59 0.65 11.67 -10.19
N ILE A 60 0.26 10.74 -11.08
CA ILE A 60 -0.34 11.02 -12.38
C ILE A 60 -1.87 10.85 -12.28
N VAL A 61 -2.61 11.96 -12.39
CA VAL A 61 -4.08 11.98 -12.27
C VAL A 61 -4.76 11.04 -13.27
N ASP A 62 -4.31 11.04 -14.52
CA ASP A 62 -4.93 10.20 -15.56
C ASP A 62 -4.81 8.70 -15.23
N SER A 63 -3.67 8.29 -14.63
CA SER A 63 -3.43 6.91 -14.22
C SER A 63 -4.29 6.48 -13.04
N VAL A 64 -4.73 7.40 -12.17
CA VAL A 64 -5.60 7.10 -11.02
C VAL A 64 -6.92 6.50 -11.51
N ALA A 65 -7.55 7.15 -12.49
CA ALA A 65 -8.85 6.72 -13.00
C ALA A 65 -8.75 5.34 -13.67
N ASP A 66 -7.72 5.14 -14.48
CA ASP A 66 -7.50 3.88 -15.20
C ASP A 66 -7.23 2.72 -14.24
N LEU A 67 -6.33 2.93 -13.26
CA LEU A 67 -5.99 1.91 -12.25
C LEU A 67 -7.21 1.53 -11.39
N PHE A 68 -7.99 2.53 -10.98
CA PHE A 68 -9.21 2.29 -10.21
C PHE A 68 -10.25 1.52 -11.02
N ARG A 69 -10.46 1.89 -12.30
CA ARG A 69 -11.42 1.21 -13.20
C ARG A 69 -11.10 -0.26 -13.43
N ILE A 70 -9.82 -0.61 -13.55
CA ILE A 70 -9.41 -2.01 -13.72
C ILE A 70 -9.45 -2.82 -12.42
N GLY A 71 -9.85 -2.19 -11.30
CA GLY A 71 -10.06 -2.84 -10.01
C GLY A 71 -8.82 -2.83 -9.10
N ILE A 72 -7.83 -1.97 -9.33
CA ILE A 72 -6.67 -1.83 -8.46
C ILE A 72 -6.91 -0.68 -7.46
N PRO A 73 -6.79 -0.91 -6.14
CA PRO A 73 -6.77 0.18 -5.16
C PRO A 73 -5.66 1.16 -5.49
N VAL A 74 -5.94 2.46 -5.50
CA VAL A 74 -4.95 3.47 -5.90
C VAL A 74 -4.85 4.57 -4.85
N TRP A 75 -3.62 5.00 -4.58
CA TRP A 75 -3.30 6.14 -3.74
C TRP A 75 -2.66 7.22 -4.59
N PHE A 76 -3.37 8.34 -4.71
CA PHE A 76 -2.86 9.50 -5.41
C PHE A 76 -1.91 10.30 -4.50
N VAL A 77 -0.65 10.38 -4.88
CA VAL A 77 0.41 11.06 -4.14
C VAL A 77 0.55 12.47 -4.70
N HIS A 78 0.21 13.48 -3.90
CA HIS A 78 0.39 14.87 -4.30
C HIS A 78 1.84 15.31 -4.08
N PRO A 79 2.50 15.92 -5.08
CA PRO A 79 3.78 16.58 -4.88
C PRO A 79 3.67 17.70 -3.82
N TRP A 80 4.68 17.83 -2.97
CA TRP A 80 4.70 18.84 -1.91
C TRP A 80 4.59 20.28 -2.43
N ALA A 81 5.01 20.53 -3.68
CA ALA A 81 4.87 21.85 -4.31
C ALA A 81 3.41 22.27 -4.53
N ASP A 82 2.50 21.30 -4.66
CA ASP A 82 1.08 21.52 -4.93
C ASP A 82 0.24 21.57 -3.64
N HIS A 83 0.84 21.33 -2.47
CA HIS A 83 0.16 21.32 -1.18
C HIS A 83 -0.44 22.65 -0.76
N ALA A 84 0.01 23.78 -1.34
CA ALA A 84 -0.48 25.10 -0.98
C ALA A 84 -1.98 25.32 -1.30
N SER A 85 -2.60 24.43 -2.08
CA SER A 85 -4.01 24.51 -2.48
C SER A 85 -4.87 23.29 -2.12
N VAL A 86 -4.30 22.26 -1.48
CA VAL A 86 -5.06 21.04 -1.14
C VAL A 86 -5.70 21.19 0.24
N GLU A 87 -6.92 21.72 0.26
CA GLU A 87 -7.79 21.71 1.44
C GLU A 87 -8.48 20.34 1.55
N ILE A 88 -8.39 19.70 2.72
CA ILE A 88 -9.17 18.48 3.01
C ILE A 88 -10.63 18.91 3.18
N GLY A 89 -11.39 18.90 2.08
CA GLY A 89 -12.78 19.33 2.09
C GLY A 89 -13.73 18.38 2.84
N CYS A 90 -13.36 17.11 2.99
CA CYS A 90 -14.15 16.12 3.72
C CYS A 90 -13.30 14.90 4.09
N VAL A 91 -13.48 14.39 5.32
CA VAL A 91 -12.93 13.11 5.76
C VAL A 91 -14.06 12.08 5.70
N VAL A 92 -13.86 11.02 4.93
CA VAL A 92 -14.83 9.92 4.79
C VAL A 92 -14.44 8.80 5.74
N PRO A 93 -15.40 8.14 6.42
CA PRO A 93 -15.09 6.98 7.24
C PRO A 93 -14.43 5.86 6.40
N PRO A 94 -13.55 5.04 7.01
CA PRO A 94 -12.93 3.91 6.33
C PRO A 94 -13.99 2.97 5.72
N LEU A 95 -13.73 2.47 4.51
CA LEU A 95 -14.66 1.62 3.77
C LEU A 95 -14.71 0.18 4.31
N ASP A 96 -13.66 -0.28 5.01
CA ASP A 96 -13.57 -1.66 5.47
C ASP A 96 -14.18 -1.89 6.85
N VAL A 97 -14.89 -3.01 6.99
CA VAL A 97 -15.57 -3.44 8.22
C VAL A 97 -14.58 -3.69 9.36
N ASP A 98 -13.32 -3.97 9.03
CA ASP A 98 -12.26 -4.22 10.01
C ASP A 98 -11.67 -2.95 10.65
N PHE A 99 -11.97 -1.77 10.09
CA PHE A 99 -11.65 -0.46 10.71
C PHE A 99 -12.71 -0.01 11.72
N THR A 100 -13.70 -0.86 12.03
CA THR A 100 -14.71 -0.54 13.03
C THR A 100 -14.05 -0.25 14.38
N GLY A 101 -14.11 1.02 14.79
CA GLY A 101 -13.56 1.50 16.06
C GLY A 101 -12.16 2.10 16.02
N ASN A 102 -11.68 2.61 14.87
CA ASN A 102 -10.39 3.28 14.74
C ASN A 102 -9.19 2.39 15.11
N LEU A 103 -9.26 1.09 14.81
CA LEU A 103 -8.22 0.12 15.15
C LEU A 103 -7.61 -0.46 13.88
N LEU A 104 -6.32 -0.19 13.65
CA LEU A 104 -5.53 -0.73 12.56
C LEU A 104 -4.86 -2.05 12.96
N PRO A 105 -5.04 -3.16 12.22
CA PRO A 105 -4.29 -4.39 12.49
C PRO A 105 -2.80 -4.18 12.20
N ILE A 106 -1.94 -4.56 13.14
CA ILE A 106 -0.49 -4.59 12.91
C ILE A 106 -0.13 -5.92 12.26
N ARG A 107 0.58 -5.87 11.14
CA ARG A 107 1.02 -7.08 10.43
C ARG A 107 1.84 -7.97 11.37
N ASP A 108 1.50 -9.26 11.38
CA ASP A 108 2.17 -10.31 12.18
C ASP A 108 2.08 -10.08 13.70
N SER A 109 1.05 -9.35 14.17
CA SER A 109 0.75 -9.15 15.58
C SER A 109 -0.76 -9.24 15.85
N ASP A 110 -1.13 -9.83 16.98
CA ASP A 110 -2.52 -9.75 17.47
C ASP A 110 -2.86 -8.34 18.01
N MET A 111 -1.87 -7.45 18.07
CA MET A 111 -2.03 -6.07 18.51
C MET A 111 -2.72 -5.23 17.42
N LYS A 112 -3.70 -4.44 17.86
CA LYS A 112 -4.35 -3.43 17.03
C LYS A 112 -3.86 -2.04 17.46
N LEU A 113 -3.53 -1.21 16.48
CA LEU A 113 -3.11 0.17 16.67
C LEU A 113 -4.36 1.07 16.72
N ASP A 114 -4.58 1.73 17.84
CA ASP A 114 -5.59 2.79 17.93
C ASP A 114 -5.14 4.02 17.18
N ILE A 115 -5.95 4.46 16.22
CA ILE A 115 -5.77 5.66 15.40
C ILE A 115 -6.82 6.73 15.70
N SER A 116 -7.54 6.60 16.81
CA SER A 116 -8.45 7.65 17.27
C SER A 116 -7.68 8.94 17.55
N ASP A 117 -8.31 10.08 17.29
CA ASP A 117 -7.77 11.38 17.68
C ASP A 117 -7.46 11.39 19.18
N CYS A 118 -6.16 11.42 19.51
CA CYS A 118 -5.69 11.51 20.88
C CYS A 118 -5.47 12.96 21.30
N ASN A 119 -5.81 13.28 22.55
CA ASN A 119 -5.47 14.55 23.18
C ASN A 119 -4.61 14.27 24.43
N PRO A 120 -3.29 14.57 24.43
CA PRO A 120 -2.54 15.25 23.38
C PRO A 120 -2.30 14.37 22.13
N PRO A 121 -1.94 14.99 20.97
CA PRO A 121 -1.66 14.26 19.74
C PRO A 121 -0.57 13.20 19.95
N HIS A 122 -0.64 12.10 19.20
CA HIS A 122 0.41 11.09 19.23
C HIS A 122 1.78 11.71 18.89
N PRO A 123 2.85 11.32 19.60
CA PRO A 123 4.18 11.84 19.32
C PRO A 123 4.60 11.47 17.89
N ILE A 124 5.11 12.45 17.14
CA ILE A 124 5.68 12.22 15.81
C ILE A 124 6.95 11.38 16.01
N ILE A 125 6.87 10.09 15.68
CA ILE A 125 7.99 9.13 15.85
C ILE A 125 8.97 9.14 14.68
N TYR A 126 8.65 9.84 13.59
CA TYR A 126 9.51 9.98 12.42
C TYR A 126 9.26 11.34 11.75
N SER A 127 10.34 12.10 11.54
CA SER A 127 10.32 13.35 10.78
C SER A 127 11.53 13.39 9.86
N GLY A 128 11.39 12.80 8.66
CA GLY A 128 12.35 12.94 7.55
C GLY A 128 13.75 12.42 7.80
#